data_AF-A0A8H8WT61-F1
#
_entry.id   AF-A0A8H8WT61-F1
#
_cell.length_a   1.000
_cell.length_b   1.000
_cell.length_c   1.000
_cell.angle_alpha   90.00
_cell.angle_beta   90.00
_cell.angle_gamma   90.00
#
_symmetry.space_group_name_H-M   'P 1'
#
loop_
_entity.id
_entity.type
_entity.pdbx_description
1 polymer ?
#
loop_
_entity_poly.entity_id
_entity_poly.type
_entity_poly.pdbx_seq_one_letter_code
_entity_poly.pdbx_strand_id
1 'polypeptide(L)' 'MGRLIMAHMDIDRQPLELIARSMHERARERIPECRAWDCLDMTDPWHAGLIRVAYDRAHDFIAMSGGIAE' A
#
# COMPACT_ATOMS: atom_id res chain seq x y z
N MET A 1 -11.77 9.33 29.20
CA MET A 1 -11.78 8.01 28.53
C MET A 1 -12.13 8.21 27.07
N GLY A 2 -11.28 7.77 26.13
CA GLY A 2 -11.54 7.98 24.69
C GLY A 2 -10.35 7.72 23.76
N ARG A 3 -9.43 6.82 24.12
CA ARG A 3 -8.17 6.58 23.37
C ARG A 3 -8.00 5.13 22.95
N LEU A 4 -9.10 4.42 22.70
CA LEU A 4 -9.07 3.00 22.28
C LEU A 4 -9.79 2.74 20.95
N ILE A 5 -10.54 3.72 20.40
CA ILE A 5 -11.25 3.53 19.13
C ILE A 5 -10.41 3.95 17.92
N MET A 6 -9.51 4.93 18.04
CA MET A 6 -8.66 5.34 16.90
C MET A 6 -7.56 4.34 16.53
N ALA A 7 -7.12 3.48 17.45
CA ALA A 7 -6.07 2.50 17.16
C ALA A 7 -6.61 1.31 16.34
N HIS A 8 -7.89 0.96 16.47
CA HIS A 8 -8.44 -0.21 15.78
C HIS A 8 -8.68 0.03 14.28
N MET A 9 -9.00 1.26 13.85
CA MET A 9 -9.13 1.60 12.42
C MET A 9 -7.79 1.76 11.69
N ASP A 10 -6.69 1.95 12.44
CA ASP A 10 -5.36 2.18 11.87
C ASP A 10 -4.62 0.84 11.62
N ILE A 11 -4.91 -0.18 12.43
CA ILE A 11 -4.24 -1.49 12.38
C ILE A 11 -4.58 -2.28 11.11
N ASP A 12 -5.75 -2.10 10.49
CA ASP A 12 -6.07 -2.73 9.19
C ASP A 12 -5.50 -1.95 8.00
N ARG A 13 -5.26 -0.65 8.16
CA ARG A 13 -4.63 0.21 7.14
C ARG A 13 -3.12 -0.01 7.07
N GLN A 14 -2.48 -0.20 8.23
CA GLN A 14 -1.05 -0.47 8.34
C GLN A 14 -0.55 -1.66 7.49
N PRO A 15 -1.16 -2.87 7.52
CA PRO A 15 -0.68 -4.01 6.74
C PRO A 15 -0.87 -3.79 5.25
N LEU A 16 -2.01 -3.22 4.83
CA LEU A 16 -2.26 -2.93 3.42
C LEU A 16 -1.27 -1.89 2.87
N GLU A 17 -1.06 -0.79 3.60
CA GLU A 17 -0.11 0.25 3.22
C GLU A 17 1.34 -0.27 3.20
N LEU A 18 1.72 -1.10 4.17
CA LEU A 18 3.04 -1.74 4.19
C LEU A 18 3.25 -2.66 2.99
N ILE A 19 2.24 -3.45 2.61
CA ILE A 19 2.29 -4.31 1.42
C ILE A 19 2.33 -3.45 0.16
N ALA A 20 1.51 -2.40 0.05
CA ALA A 20 1.50 -1.49 -1.09
C ALA A 20 2.87 -0.79 -1.26
N ARG A 21 3.43 -0.23 -0.18
CA ARG A 21 4.78 0.35 -0.17
C ARG A 21 5.82 -0.68 -0.60
N SER A 22 5.76 -1.90 -0.07
CA SER A 22 6.71 -2.96 -0.42
C SER A 22 6.62 -3.38 -1.89
N MET A 23 5.40 -3.46 -2.43
CA MET A 23 5.15 -3.76 -3.85
C MET A 23 5.65 -2.63 -4.76
N HIS A 24 5.49 -1.37 -4.35
CA HIS A 24 6.01 -0.21 -5.07
C HIS A 24 7.54 -0.18 -5.08
N GLU A 25 8.19 -0.32 -3.92
CA GLU A 25 9.65 -0.30 -3.83
C GLU A 25 10.28 -1.45 -4.64
N ARG A 26 9.67 -2.64 -4.64
CA ARG A 26 10.10 -3.75 -5.48
C ARG A 26 9.91 -3.50 -6.98
N ALA A 27 8.86 -2.76 -7.37
CA ALA A 27 8.68 -2.35 -8.77
C ALA A 27 9.71 -1.30 -9.18
N ARG A 28 10.05 -0.38 -8.27
CA ARG A 28 11.08 0.65 -8.45
C ARG A 28 12.48 0.07 -8.67
N GLU A 29 12.82 -1.06 -8.04
CA GLU A 29 14.08 -1.79 -8.35
C GLU A 29 14.22 -2.12 -9.85
N ARG A 30 13.10 -2.29 -10.55
CA ARG A 30 13.05 -2.62 -11.99
C ARG A 30 12.84 -1.40 -12.88
N ILE A 31 12.40 -0.27 -12.33
CA ILE A 31 12.08 0.96 -13.04
C ILE A 31 12.77 2.13 -12.31
N PRO A 32 14.02 2.46 -12.66
CA PRO A 32 14.82 3.46 -11.95
C PRO A 32 14.20 4.86 -11.92
N GLU A 33 13.32 5.17 -12.88
CA GLU A 33 12.61 6.44 -13.02
C GLU A 33 11.46 6.60 -12.01
N CYS A 34 11.04 5.51 -11.35
CA CYS A 34 10.05 5.58 -10.28
C CYS A 34 10.65 6.19 -9.02
N ARG A 35 10.02 7.24 -8.50
CA ARG A 35 10.36 7.84 -7.21
C ARG A 35 10.08 6.85 -6.07
N ALA A 36 10.81 7.01 -4.96
CA ALA A 36 10.53 6.29 -3.72
C ALA A 36 9.09 6.59 -3.24
N TRP A 37 8.49 5.66 -2.51
CA TRP A 37 7.12 5.78 -1.99
C TRP A 37 6.89 7.08 -1.23
N ASP A 38 7.80 7.44 -0.33
CA ASP A 38 7.70 8.66 0.49
C ASP A 38 7.89 9.95 -0.32
N CYS A 39 8.26 9.85 -1.59
CA CYS A 39 8.37 10.96 -2.54
C CYS A 39 7.18 11.04 -3.51
N LEU A 40 6.21 10.14 -3.41
CA LEU A 40 4.99 10.20 -4.19
C LEU A 40 4.04 11.23 -3.56
N ASP A 41 3.41 12.03 -4.41
CA ASP A 41 2.48 13.08 -4.01
C ASP A 41 1.10 12.79 -4.61
N MET A 42 0.08 12.67 -3.78
CA MET A 42 -1.30 12.44 -4.25
C MET A 42 -1.88 13.61 -5.06
N THR A 43 -1.26 14.79 -5.02
CA THR A 43 -1.66 15.93 -5.85
C THR A 43 -1.15 15.83 -7.29
N ASP A 44 -0.11 15.03 -7.53
CA ASP A 44 0.36 14.72 -8.87
C ASP A 44 -0.40 13.50 -9.43
N PRO A 45 -1.10 13.63 -10.57
CA PRO A 45 -1.95 12.56 -11.10
C PRO A 45 -1.18 11.27 -11.44
N TRP A 46 0.09 11.41 -11.82
CA TRP A 46 0.94 10.26 -12.14
C TRP A 46 1.33 9.51 -10.88
N HIS A 47 1.81 10.21 -9.85
CA HIS A 47 2.09 9.65 -8.53
C HIS A 47 0.84 9.03 -7.89
N ALA A 48 -0.31 9.68 -7.97
CA ALA A 48 -1.59 9.12 -7.50
C ALA A 48 -1.95 7.80 -8.22
N GLY A 49 -1.66 7.72 -9.53
CA GLY A 49 -1.80 6.50 -10.30
C GLY A 49 -0.89 5.37 -9.79
N LEU A 50 0.37 5.67 -9.51
CA LEU A 50 1.34 4.70 -8.95
C LEU A 50 0.91 4.19 -7.57
N ILE A 51 0.49 5.10 -6.69
CA ILE A 51 -0.04 4.76 -5.36
C ILE A 51 -1.25 3.83 -5.50
N ARG A 52 -2.21 4.17 -6.36
CA ARG A 52 -3.40 3.33 -6.57
C ARG A 52 -3.05 1.93 -7.06
N VAL A 53 -2.18 1.80 -8.06
CA VAL A 53 -1.74 0.49 -8.56
C VAL A 53 -1.08 -0.34 -7.47
N ALA A 54 -0.30 0.29 -6.58
CA ALA A 54 0.32 -0.42 -5.47
C ALA A 54 -0.72 -0.94 -4.46
N TYR A 55 -1.75 -0.14 -4.16
CA TYR A 55 -2.87 -0.56 -3.31
C TYR A 55 -3.72 -1.67 -3.94
N ASP A 56 -4.02 -1.59 -5.23
CA ASP A 56 -4.74 -2.64 -5.95
C ASP A 56 -3.99 -3.97 -5.87
N ARG A 57 -2.67 -3.96 -6.12
CA ARG A 57 -1.82 -5.16 -5.98
C ARG A 57 -1.74 -5.68 -4.56
N ALA A 58 -1.74 -4.79 -3.56
CA ALA A 58 -1.74 -5.18 -2.16
C ALA A 58 -3.07 -5.86 -1.78
N HIS A 59 -4.19 -5.36 -2.28
CA HIS A 59 -5.49 -5.99 -2.14
C HIS A 59 -5.53 -7.38 -2.78
N ASP A 60 -5.05 -7.51 -4.02
CA ASP A 60 -4.97 -8.80 -4.72
C ASP A 60 -4.12 -9.80 -3.93
N PHE A 61 -2.97 -9.35 -3.41
CA PHE A 61 -2.09 -10.20 -2.59
C PHE A 61 -2.77 -10.70 -1.32
N ILE A 62 -3.48 -9.83 -0.60
CA ILE A 62 -4.22 -10.21 0.62
C ILE A 62 -5.36 -11.16 0.27
N ALA A 63 -6.12 -10.89 -0.80
CA ALA A 63 -7.21 -11.75 -1.25
C ALA A 63 -6.73 -13.15 -1.62
N MET A 64 -5.59 -13.25 -2.33
CA MET A 64 -4.97 -14.55 -2.65
C MET A 64 -4.40 -15.27 -1.42
N SER A 65 -3.84 -14.53 -0.46
CA SER A 65 -3.24 -15.11 0.74
C SER A 65 -4.29 -15.57 1.77
N GLY A 66 -5.43 -14.89 1.84
CA GLY A 66 -6.56 -15.27 2.71
C GLY A 66 -7.36 -16.47 2.22
N GLY A 67 -7.29 -16.81 0.92
CA GLY A 67 -7.94 -17.98 0.33
C GLY A 67 -7.19 -19.31 0.53
N ILE A 68 -6.08 -19.34 1.27
CA ILE A 68 -5.30 -20.55 1.59
C ILE A 68 -5.60 -21.03 3.04
N ALA A 69 -6.72 -20.58 3.61
CA ALA A 69 -7.20 -20.95 4.94
C ALA A 69 -8.62 -21.55 4.85
N GLU A 70 -8.81 -22.55 4.00
CA GLU A 70 -9.94 -23.49 4.04
C GLU A 70 -9.45 -24.94 4.04
#